data_AF-A0A0M3I9R8-F1
#
_entry.id   AF-A0A0M3I9R8-F1
#
_cell.length_a   1.000
_cell.length_b   1.000
_cell.length_c   1.000
_cell.angle_alpha   90.00
_cell.angle_beta   90.00
_cell.angle_gamma   90.00
#
_symmetry.space_group_name_H-M   'P 1'
#
loop_
_entity.id
_entity.type
_entity.pdbx_description
1 polymer ?
#
loop_
_entity_poly.entity_id
_entity_poly.type
_entity_poly.pdbx_seq_one_letter_code
_entity_poly.pdbx_strand_id
1 'polypeptide(L)' 'MSRAKDPMWKDVGKEPGLEIWRITKRGLEKLPAEQHGNFYVGDSYVVLYVSSLRCKFCH' A
#
# COMPACT_ATOMS: atom_id res chain seq x y z
N MET A 1 -8.04 23.22 -3.81
CA MET A 1 -8.14 21.77 -3.58
C MET A 1 -7.07 21.37 -2.58
N SER A 2 -7.38 21.46 -1.29
CA SER A 2 -6.45 21.16 -0.20
C SER A 2 -6.13 19.67 -0.22
N ARG A 3 -4.85 19.33 -0.39
CA ARG A 3 -4.35 17.94 -0.43
C ARG A 3 -4.57 17.32 0.95
N ALA A 4 -5.73 16.72 1.18
CA ALA A 4 -6.03 15.98 2.39
C ALA A 4 -5.02 14.83 2.48
N LYS A 5 -3.98 15.02 3.28
CA LYS A 5 -3.04 13.95 3.65
C LYS A 5 -3.77 13.10 4.67
N ASP A 6 -4.51 12.10 4.20
CA ASP A 6 -5.03 11.07 5.07
C ASP A 6 -3.88 10.56 5.96
N PRO A 7 -4.05 10.53 7.30
CA PRO A 7 -2.98 10.17 8.23
C PRO A 7 -2.41 8.78 7.94
N MET A 8 -3.18 7.90 7.29
CA MET A 8 -2.74 6.60 6.82
C MET A 8 -1.64 6.62 5.76
N TRP A 9 -1.49 7.70 5.00
CA TRP A 9 -0.50 7.79 3.92
C TRP A 9 0.84 8.39 4.35
N LYS A 10 1.04 8.69 5.65
CA LYS A 10 2.26 9.34 6.14
C LYS A 10 3.52 8.47 6.04
N ASP A 11 3.35 7.15 6.08
CA ASP A 11 4.47 6.19 6.13
C ASP A 11 4.49 5.19 4.97
N VAL A 12 3.54 5.34 4.03
CA VAL A 12 3.37 4.42 2.90
C VAL A 12 4.56 4.52 1.95
N GLY A 13 5.14 3.37 1.59
CA GLY A 13 6.20 3.25 0.61
C GLY A 13 7.58 3.77 1.02
N LYS A 14 7.85 3.93 2.32
CA LYS A 14 9.21 4.21 2.83
C LYS A 14 10.12 3.00 2.79
N GLU A 15 9.57 1.81 2.98
CA GLU A 15 10.31 0.55 3.04
C GLU A 15 10.03 -0.29 1.78
N PRO A 16 11.04 -0.97 1.22
CA PRO A 16 10.82 -1.89 0.12
C PRO A 16 9.95 -3.06 0.59
N GLY A 17 8.89 -3.35 -0.14
CA GLY A 17 7.93 -4.38 0.26
C GLY A 17 6.61 -4.31 -0.50
N LEU A 18 5.70 -5.20 -0.14
CA LEU A 18 4.33 -5.25 -0.63
C LEU A 18 3.40 -4.75 0.47
N GLU A 19 2.65 -3.70 0.17
CA GLU A 19 1.61 -3.17 1.04
C GLU A 19 0.26 -3.26 0.31
N ILE A 20 -0.76 -3.77 1.00
CA ILE A 20 -2.11 -3.91 0.46
C ILE A 20 -3.07 -3.18 1.38
N TRP A 21 -4.02 -2.46 0.79
CA TRP A 21 -5.12 -1.84 1.50
C TRP A 21 -6.45 -2.24 0.90
N ARG A 22 -7.46 -2.37 1.76
CA ARG A 22 -8.85 -2.58 1.37
C ARG A 22 -9.61 -1.28 1.52
N ILE A 23 -10.47 -0.99 0.54
CA ILE A 23 -11.38 0.14 0.58
C ILE A 23 -12.68 -0.34 1.25
N THR A 24 -12.94 0.19 2.44
CA THR A 24 -14.15 -0.10 3.23
C THR A 24 -15.01 1.16 3.29
N LYS A 25 -16.31 1.04 3.60
CA LYS A 25 -17.23 2.20 3.77
C LYS A 25 -16.77 3.22 4.82
N ARG A 26 -15.85 2.84 5.71
CA ARG A 26 -15.29 3.69 6.77
C ARG A 26 -13.94 4.32 6.41
N GLY A 27 -13.37 4.00 5.25
CA GLY A 27 -12.07 4.47 4.80
C GLY A 27 -11.19 3.35 4.25
N LEU A 28 -9.92 3.69 4.01
CA LEU A 28 -8.89 2.71 3.66
C LEU A 28 -8.50 1.92 4.91
N GLU A 29 -8.26 0.62 4.80
CA GLU A 29 -7.77 -0.22 5.89
C GLU A 29 -6.56 -1.03 5.41
N LYS A 30 -5.46 -1.04 6.16
CA LYS A 30 -4.24 -1.77 5.77
C LYS A 30 -4.43 -3.25 6.07
N LEU A 31 -4.20 -4.10 5.07
CA LEU A 31 -4.28 -5.55 5.24
C LEU A 31 -3.00 -6.08 5.89
N PRO A 32 -3.11 -6.91 6.94
CA PRO A 32 -1.97 -7.62 7.49
C PRO A 32 -1.40 -8.60 6.46
N ALA A 33 -0.09 -8.87 6.56
CA ALA A 33 0.63 -9.74 5.63
C ALA A 33 0.05 -11.16 5.55
N GLU A 34 -0.57 -11.63 6.64
CA GLU A 34 -1.24 -12.94 6.72
C GLU A 34 -2.44 -13.07 5.78
N GLN A 35 -3.05 -11.93 5.40
CA GLN A 35 -4.19 -11.88 4.48
C GLN A 35 -3.78 -11.54 3.05
N HIS A 36 -2.48 -11.36 2.79
CA HIS A 36 -1.99 -11.11 1.43
C HIS A 36 -2.24 -12.35 0.56
N GLY A 37 -3.06 -12.17 -0.49
CA GLY A 37 -3.45 -13.26 -1.40
C GLY A 37 -4.89 -13.75 -1.24
N ASN A 38 -5.58 -13.38 -0.16
CA ASN A 38 -7.00 -13.68 -0.01
C ASN A 38 -7.85 -12.44 -0.34
N PHE A 39 -8.31 -12.37 -1.59
CA PHE A 39 -9.12 -11.26 -2.10
C PHE A 39 -10.60 -11.64 -2.07
N TYR A 40 -11.42 -10.83 -1.39
CA TYR A 40 -12.85 -11.02 -1.32
C TYR A 40 -13.52 -10.38 -2.53
N VAL A 41 -14.37 -11.13 -3.21
CA VAL A 41 -15.12 -10.66 -4.38
C VAL A 41 -16.18 -9.65 -3.91
N GLY A 42 -16.15 -8.44 -4.47
CA GLY A 42 -17.07 -7.35 -4.12
C GLY A 42 -16.43 -6.20 -3.35
N ASP A 43 -15.21 -6.40 -2.86
CA ASP A 43 -14.38 -5.35 -2.26
C ASP A 43 -13.36 -4.82 -3.26
N SER A 44 -12.95 -3.57 -3.06
CA SER A 44 -11.87 -2.94 -3.84
C SER A 44 -10.58 -2.90 -3.03
N TYR A 45 -9.46 -3.22 -3.69
CA TYR A 45 -8.15 -3.28 -3.07
C TYR A 45 -7.16 -2.36 -3.78
N VAL A 46 -6.23 -1.77 -3.02
CA VAL A 46 -5.09 -1.00 -3.50
C VAL A 46 -3.84 -1.77 -3.14
N VAL A 47 -2.96 -1.99 -4.12
CA VAL A 47 -1.69 -2.71 -3.93
C VAL A 47 -0.55 -1.78 -4.29
N LEU A 48 0.36 -1.55 -3.35
CA LEU A 48 1.62 -0.85 -3.58
C LEU A 48 2.75 -1.83 -3.43
N TYR A 49 3.56 -1.95 -4.48
CA TYR A 49 4.82 -2.65 -4.43
C TYR A 49 5.94 -1.63 -4.53
N VAL A 50 6.73 -1.51 -3.47
CA VAL A 50 7.92 -0.65 -3.45
C VAL A 50 9.14 -1.51 -3.71
N SER A 51 9.70 -1.35 -4.90
CA SER A 51 10.98 -1.95 -5.26
C SER A 51 12.11 -0.98 -4.93
N SER A 52 13.04 -1.40 -4.08
CA SER A 52 14.34 -0.71 -4.00
C SER A 52 15.13 -1.08 -5.25
N LEU A 53 15.00 -0.26 -6.30
CA LEU A 53 15.96 -0.27 -7.40
C LEU A 53 17.30 0.20 -6.85
N ARG A 54 18.07 -0.73 -6.30
CA ARG A 54 19.49 -0.50 -6.07
C ARG A 54 20.14 -0.38 -7.44
N CYS A 55 20.51 0.84 -7.82
CA CYS A 55 21.40 1.07 -8.93
C CYS A 55 22.71 0.34 -8.62
N LYS A 56 22.90 -0.85 -9.18
CA LYS A 56 24.13 -1.64 -9.04
C LYS A 56 25.21 -1.21 -10.05
N PHE A 57 24.96 -0.16 -10.83
CA PHE A 57 25.87 0.33 -11.86
C PHE A 57 25.91 1.87 -11.82
N CYS A 58 26.55 2.41 -10.79
CA CYS A 58 27.31 3.65 -10.95
C CYS A 58 28.78 3.23 -10.88
N HIS A 59 29.39 3.07 -12.05
CA HIS A 59 30.84 3.00 -12.21
C HIS A 59 31.26 4.28 -12.94
#